data_AF-A0A950UCW4-F1
#
_entry.id   AF-A0A950UCW4-F1
#
_cell.length_a   1.000
_cell.length_b   1.000
_cell.length_c   1.000
_cell.angle_alpha   90.00
_cell.angle_beta   90.00
_cell.angle_gamma   90.00
#
_symmetry.space_group_name_H-M   'P 1'
#
loop_
_entity.id
_entity.type
_entity.pdbx_description
1 polymer ?
#
loop_
_entity_poly.entity_id
_entity_poly.type
_entity_poly.pdbx_seq_one_letter_code
_entity_poly.pdbx_strand_id
1 'polypeptide(L)'
;MCCSPRRVPRSRGCAPSPRRSCRPLPAIRCASPRSKLNSPQRHRGHREGVESASQRDPLTERVIGCAIDVHRALGPGLLESAYEECLCLELKHAGLPHARQIPLPLIYRGNRLDCGYRLDVVVQNELVLEVKAVERLLPIHDAQILSYLQLGGYKTGLLLNFHTIVLKDGIRRFVL
;
A
#
# COMPACT_ATOMS: atom_id res chain seq x y z
N MET A 1 23.51 67.01 -3.00
CA MET A 1 22.78 66.04 -3.85
C MET A 1 22.89 64.67 -3.19
N CYS A 2 21.85 64.27 -2.45
CA CYS A 2 21.78 63.00 -1.71
C CYS A 2 21.07 61.94 -2.55
N CYS A 3 21.73 60.81 -2.83
CA CYS A 3 21.09 59.62 -3.39
C CYS A 3 20.71 58.65 -2.28
N SER A 4 19.41 58.42 -2.09
CA SER A 4 18.85 57.47 -1.13
C SER A 4 19.02 56.01 -1.58
N PRO A 5 19.22 55.05 -0.67
CA PRO A 5 19.18 53.63 -1.00
C PRO A 5 17.73 53.11 -1.08
N ARG A 6 17.42 52.37 -2.16
CA ARG A 6 16.12 51.70 -2.37
C ARG A 6 15.91 50.59 -1.34
N ARG A 7 14.78 50.61 -0.64
CA ARG A 7 14.31 49.53 0.24
C ARG A 7 13.80 48.34 -0.58
N VAL A 8 14.29 47.14 -0.28
CA VAL A 8 13.72 45.87 -0.74
C VAL A 8 12.56 45.49 0.19
N PRO A 9 11.35 45.13 -0.30
CA PRO A 9 10.27 44.69 0.56
C PRO A 9 10.54 43.26 1.08
N ARG A 10 10.40 43.07 2.40
CA ARG A 10 10.47 41.76 3.05
C ARG A 10 9.28 40.90 2.63
N SER A 11 9.54 39.77 1.98
CA SER A 11 8.53 38.74 1.73
C SER A 11 8.04 38.17 3.05
N ARG A 12 6.72 38.21 3.25
CA ARG A 12 6.01 37.64 4.40
C ARG A 12 6.27 36.13 4.44
N GLY A 13 6.78 35.64 5.57
CA GLY A 13 6.94 34.21 5.80
C GLY A 13 5.58 33.51 5.79
N CYS A 14 5.45 32.46 4.99
CA CYS A 14 4.36 31.50 5.12
C CYS A 14 4.53 30.77 6.45
N ALA A 15 3.53 30.89 7.32
CA ALA A 15 3.44 30.10 8.54
C ALA A 15 3.24 28.61 8.19
N PRO A 16 3.92 27.67 8.87
CA PRO A 16 3.65 26.26 8.71
C PRO A 16 2.27 25.93 9.30
N SER A 17 1.41 25.31 8.49
CA SER A 17 0.11 24.78 8.89
C SER A 17 0.25 23.75 10.04
N PRO A 18 -0.72 23.68 10.97
CA PRO A 18 -0.64 22.75 12.09
C PRO A 18 -0.68 21.30 11.60
N ARG A 19 0.32 20.52 12.01
CA ARG A 19 0.40 19.06 11.81
C ARG A 19 -0.89 18.45 12.39
N ARG A 20 -1.79 17.97 11.52
CA ARG A 20 -2.92 17.15 11.95
C ARG A 20 -2.36 15.89 12.61
N SER A 21 -2.80 15.64 13.84
CA SER A 21 -2.39 14.52 14.66
C SER A 21 -2.71 13.20 13.95
N CYS A 22 -1.69 12.52 13.42
CA CYS A 22 -1.79 11.10 13.10
C CYS A 22 -2.02 10.37 14.43
N ARG A 23 -3.21 9.80 14.62
CA ARG A 23 -3.46 8.91 15.76
C ARG A 23 -2.54 7.69 15.61
N PRO A 24 -1.83 7.27 16.67
CA PRO A 24 -1.02 6.07 16.60
C PRO A 24 -1.93 4.85 16.35
N LEU A 25 -1.57 4.04 15.35
CA LEU A 25 -2.22 2.75 15.11
C LEU A 25 -2.05 1.87 16.37
N PRO A 26 -3.08 1.11 16.79
CA PRO A 26 -3.00 0.25 17.95
C PRO A 26 -1.98 -0.88 17.72
N ALA A 27 -1.10 -1.12 18.69
CA ALA A 27 -0.11 -2.19 18.64
C ALA A 27 -0.79 -3.55 18.90
N ILE A 28 -0.82 -4.43 17.88
CA ILE A 28 -1.37 -5.78 17.99
C ILE A 28 -0.27 -6.75 18.46
N ARG A 29 -0.59 -7.58 19.45
CA ARG A 29 0.33 -8.54 20.08
C ARG A 29 0.49 -9.80 19.23
N CYS A 30 1.72 -10.18 18.87
CA CYS A 30 2.01 -11.53 18.35
C CYS A 30 1.97 -12.58 19.47
N ALA A 31 1.32 -13.72 19.21
CA ALA A 31 1.38 -14.92 20.05
C ALA A 31 2.72 -15.67 19.84
N SER A 32 3.25 -16.25 20.92
CA SER A 32 4.52 -16.98 20.94
C SER A 32 4.42 -18.36 20.28
N PRO A 33 5.50 -18.89 19.64
CA PRO A 33 5.46 -20.24 19.07
C PRO A 33 5.80 -21.31 20.11
N ARG A 34 4.99 -22.38 20.17
CA ARG A 34 5.38 -23.68 20.75
C ARG A 34 5.83 -24.62 19.63
N SER A 35 7.01 -25.21 19.81
CA SER A 35 7.65 -26.19 18.95
C SER A 35 7.00 -27.58 19.05
N LYS A 36 6.97 -28.30 17.93
CA LYS A 36 7.29 -29.74 17.82
C LYS A 36 7.36 -30.16 16.34
N LEU A 37 8.49 -30.75 15.95
CA LEU A 37 8.73 -31.39 14.65
C LEU A 37 7.98 -32.72 14.55
N ASN A 38 7.45 -33.04 13.36
CA ASN A 38 7.50 -34.39 12.76
C ASN A 38 7.22 -34.33 11.24
N SER A 39 7.90 -35.20 10.49
CA SER A 39 7.93 -35.33 9.02
C SER A 39 6.99 -36.47 8.52
N PRO A 40 7.03 -36.89 7.23
CA PRO A 40 6.40 -36.27 6.07
C PRO A 40 5.30 -37.18 5.45
N GLN A 41 4.17 -36.62 5.02
CA GLN A 41 3.18 -37.35 4.20
C GLN A 41 2.73 -36.53 2.99
N ARG A 42 3.02 -37.09 1.82
CA ARG A 42 2.51 -36.68 0.51
C ARG A 42 1.02 -36.96 0.47
N HIS A 43 0.18 -35.93 0.29
CA HIS A 43 -1.18 -36.13 -0.22
C HIS A 43 -1.65 -34.95 -1.07
N ARG A 44 -2.00 -35.31 -2.32
CA ARG A 44 -2.89 -34.68 -3.32
C ARG A 44 -3.20 -33.19 -3.16
N GLY A 45 -2.79 -32.43 -4.18
CA GLY A 45 -3.18 -31.05 -4.39
C GLY A 45 -4.70 -30.87 -4.37
N HIS A 46 -5.17 -30.28 -3.28
CA HIS A 46 -6.43 -29.58 -3.22
C HIS A 46 -6.24 -28.26 -3.98
N ARG A 47 -6.85 -28.16 -5.17
CA ARG A 47 -7.24 -26.85 -5.71
C ARG A 47 -8.31 -26.32 -4.77
N GLU A 48 -7.91 -25.52 -3.80
CA GLU A 48 -8.87 -24.71 -3.04
C GLU A 48 -9.32 -23.58 -3.97
N GLY A 49 -10.58 -23.69 -4.36
CA GLY A 49 -11.23 -22.78 -5.27
C GLY A 49 -11.18 -21.36 -4.76
N VAL A 50 -10.77 -20.45 -5.64
CA VAL A 50 -11.04 -19.03 -5.49
C VAL A 50 -12.46 -18.81 -6.01
N GLU A 51 -13.46 -19.08 -5.17
CA GLU A 51 -14.83 -18.65 -5.42
C GLU A 51 -15.47 -18.18 -4.11
N SER A 52 -15.84 -16.90 -4.03
CA SER A 52 -17.25 -16.51 -3.97
C SER A 52 -17.46 -15.01 -3.74
N ALA A 53 -18.42 -14.47 -4.50
CA ALA A 53 -19.26 -13.30 -4.27
C ALA A 53 -18.62 -11.90 -4.23
N SER A 54 -18.76 -11.24 -5.39
CA SER A 54 -18.66 -9.81 -5.63
C SER A 54 -19.55 -8.96 -4.71
N GLN A 55 -19.06 -8.62 -3.52
CA GLN A 55 -19.50 -7.37 -2.91
C GLN A 55 -18.84 -6.25 -3.70
N ARG A 56 -19.64 -5.49 -4.47
CA ARG A 56 -19.15 -4.26 -5.09
C ARG A 56 -18.70 -3.34 -3.98
N ASP A 57 -17.41 -3.05 -3.97
CA ASP A 57 -16.79 -2.11 -3.07
C ASP A 57 -16.44 -0.87 -3.90
N PRO A 58 -17.22 0.21 -3.79
CA PRO A 58 -17.04 1.41 -4.60
C PRO A 58 -15.64 2.03 -4.45
N LEU A 59 -15.01 1.88 -3.29
CA LEU A 59 -13.66 2.39 -3.08
C LEU A 59 -12.66 1.59 -3.91
N THR A 60 -12.71 0.26 -3.81
CA THR A 60 -11.85 -0.62 -4.60
C THR A 60 -12.06 -0.43 -6.10
N GLU A 61 -13.31 -0.31 -6.57
CA GLU A 61 -13.60 -0.07 -7.99
C GLU A 61 -12.97 1.23 -8.50
N ARG A 62 -13.07 2.31 -7.72
CA ARG A 62 -12.43 3.60 -8.07
C ARG A 62 -10.92 3.51 -8.08
N VAL A 63 -10.31 2.83 -7.12
CA VAL A 63 -8.86 2.64 -7.05
C VAL A 63 -8.36 1.78 -8.22
N ILE A 64 -9.07 0.71 -8.55
CA ILE A 64 -8.76 -0.12 -9.72
C ILE A 64 -8.86 0.70 -11.01
N GLY A 65 -9.87 1.57 -11.13
CA GLY A 65 -9.96 2.54 -12.24
C GLY A 65 -8.69 3.39 -12.38
N CYS A 66 -8.24 4.00 -11.28
CA CYS A 66 -7.00 4.78 -11.26
C CYS A 66 -5.79 3.95 -11.70
N ALA A 67 -5.65 2.73 -11.20
CA ALA A 67 -4.54 1.85 -11.57
C ALA A 67 -4.58 1.46 -13.05
N ILE A 68 -5.78 1.20 -13.60
CA ILE A 68 -5.97 0.91 -15.02
C ILE A 68 -5.55 2.10 -15.88
N ASP A 69 -5.88 3.33 -15.48
CA ASP A 69 -5.52 4.52 -16.23
C ASP A 69 -4.00 4.75 -16.25
N VAL A 70 -3.31 4.49 -15.13
CA VAL A 70 -1.83 4.45 -15.09
C VAL A 70 -1.27 3.41 -16.07
N HIS A 71 -1.77 2.17 -16.02
CA HIS A 71 -1.28 1.09 -16.87
C HIS A 71 -1.55 1.35 -18.36
N ARG A 72 -2.71 1.92 -18.70
CA ARG A 72 -3.03 2.33 -20.08
C ARG A 72 -2.09 3.40 -20.60
N ALA A 73 -1.68 4.35 -19.76
CA ALA A 73 -0.82 5.45 -20.17
C ALA A 73 0.64 5.01 -20.36
N LEU A 74 1.14 4.08 -19.52
CA LEU A 74 2.57 3.76 -19.45
C LEU A 74 2.93 2.37 -19.99
N GLY A 75 1.97 1.45 -20.03
CA GLY A 75 2.22 0.03 -20.28
C GLY A 75 3.11 -0.61 -19.19
N PRO A 76 3.51 -1.88 -19.37
CA PRO A 76 4.46 -2.56 -18.50
C PRO A 76 5.92 -2.13 -18.80
N GLY A 77 6.82 -2.27 -17.83
CA GLY A 77 8.27 -2.12 -18.03
C GLY A 77 8.97 -1.09 -17.13
N LEU A 78 8.23 -0.40 -16.27
CA LEU A 78 8.80 0.56 -15.31
C LEU A 78 9.08 -0.09 -13.94
N LEU A 79 9.79 0.65 -13.09
CA LEU A 79 10.04 0.29 -11.70
C LEU A 79 8.76 0.41 -10.85
N GLU A 80 8.66 -0.38 -9.79
CA GLU A 80 7.54 -0.34 -8.83
C GLU A 80 7.30 1.07 -8.28
N SER A 81 8.37 1.76 -7.91
CA SER A 81 8.32 3.13 -7.38
C SER A 81 7.75 4.15 -8.36
N ALA A 82 7.90 3.93 -9.67
CA ALA A 82 7.33 4.78 -10.70
C ALA A 82 5.81 4.57 -10.80
N TYR A 83 5.35 3.31 -10.81
CA TYR A 83 3.92 3.01 -10.80
C TYR A 83 3.23 3.50 -9.52
N GLU A 84 3.88 3.36 -8.37
CA GLU A 84 3.39 3.86 -7.09
C GLU A 84 3.20 5.39 -7.11
N GLU A 85 4.17 6.14 -7.64
CA GLU A 85 4.08 7.59 -7.82
C GLU A 85 2.92 7.97 -8.74
N CYS A 86 2.82 7.33 -9.91
CA CYS A 86 1.75 7.58 -10.87
C CYS A 86 0.37 7.24 -10.29
N LEU A 87 0.26 6.15 -9.54
CA LEU A 87 -0.97 5.76 -8.87
C LEU A 87 -1.39 6.80 -7.82
N CYS A 88 -0.45 7.32 -7.03
CA CYS A 88 -0.74 8.40 -6.08
C CYS A 88 -1.24 9.68 -6.79
N LEU A 89 -0.69 10.01 -7.96
CA LEU A 89 -1.18 11.13 -8.78
C LEU A 89 -2.62 10.91 -9.25
N GLU A 90 -2.95 9.72 -9.78
CA GLU A 90 -4.32 9.41 -10.20
C GLU A 90 -5.31 9.39 -9.01
N LEU A 91 -4.91 8.83 -7.87
CA LEU A 91 -5.72 8.86 -6.65
C LEU A 91 -5.99 10.31 -6.19
N LYS A 92 -4.99 11.19 -6.31
CA LYS A 92 -5.14 12.62 -6.01
C LYS A 92 -6.13 13.29 -6.96
N HIS A 93 -6.04 13.03 -8.27
CA HIS A 93 -6.98 13.57 -9.26
C HIS A 93 -8.40 13.05 -9.05
N ALA A 94 -8.54 11.79 -8.65
CA ALA A 94 -9.81 11.18 -8.30
C ALA A 94 -10.38 11.67 -6.95
N GLY A 95 -9.69 12.55 -6.23
CA GLY A 95 -10.12 13.06 -4.93
C GLY A 95 -10.15 11.99 -3.83
N LEU A 96 -9.28 10.98 -3.91
CA LEU A 96 -9.16 9.91 -2.93
C LEU A 96 -8.03 10.23 -1.94
N PRO A 97 -8.34 10.54 -0.67
CA PRO A 97 -7.32 10.73 0.36
C PRO A 97 -6.48 9.47 0.49
N HIS A 98 -5.16 9.62 0.44
CA HIS A 98 -4.23 8.51 0.57
C HIS A 98 -2.96 8.96 1.30
N ALA A 99 -2.25 7.98 1.85
CA ALA A 99 -0.91 8.15 2.41
C ALA A 99 0.01 7.09 1.82
N ARG A 100 1.26 7.49 1.57
CA ARG A 100 2.26 6.72 0.84
C ARG A 100 3.42 6.34 1.75
N GLN A 101 4.00 5.16 1.54
CA GLN A 101 5.18 4.65 2.23
C GLN A 101 5.04 4.70 3.76
N ILE A 102 3.88 4.24 4.27
CA ILE A 102 3.54 4.34 5.70
C ILE A 102 4.37 3.36 6.52
N PRO A 103 5.16 3.81 7.52
CA PRO A 103 5.89 2.92 8.41
C PRO A 103 4.96 1.94 9.14
N LEU A 104 5.29 0.65 9.09
CA LEU A 104 4.56 -0.41 9.76
C LEU A 104 5.46 -1.07 10.83
N PRO A 105 5.30 -0.72 12.12
CA PRO A 105 6.13 -1.30 13.17
C PRO A 105 5.81 -2.78 13.37
N LEU A 106 6.84 -3.60 13.56
CA LEU A 106 6.68 -5.01 13.92
C LEU A 106 6.77 -5.16 15.44
N ILE A 107 5.85 -5.90 16.05
CA ILE A 107 5.97 -6.28 17.46
C ILE A 107 6.57 -7.68 17.55
N TYR A 108 7.83 -7.77 17.98
CA TYR A 108 8.50 -9.06 18.19
C TYR A 108 8.76 -9.28 19.68
N ARG A 109 8.14 -10.33 20.23
CA ARG A 109 8.24 -10.69 21.67
C ARG A 109 8.00 -9.50 22.61
N GLY A 110 7.00 -8.69 22.32
CA GLY A 110 6.64 -7.50 23.09
C GLY A 110 7.50 -6.26 22.80
N ASN A 111 8.55 -6.37 21.99
CA ASN A 111 9.38 -5.23 21.60
C ASN A 111 8.88 -4.66 20.28
N ARG A 112 8.66 -3.34 20.25
CA ARG A 112 8.35 -2.62 19.01
C ARG A 112 9.63 -2.41 18.21
N LEU A 113 9.71 -3.04 17.06
CA LEU A 113 10.81 -2.93 16.11
C LEU A 113 10.41 -2.00 14.96
N ASP A 114 11.16 -0.93 14.78
CA ASP A 114 11.10 -0.11 13.57
C ASP A 114 12.05 -0.70 12.52
N CYS A 115 11.66 -1.85 12.00
CA CYS A 115 12.46 -2.67 11.07
C CYS A 115 12.31 -2.24 9.61
N GLY A 116 11.75 -1.05 9.36
CA GLY A 116 11.69 -0.46 8.04
C GLY A 116 10.60 -1.00 7.12
N TYR A 117 9.66 -1.83 7.60
CA TYR A 117 8.49 -2.18 6.80
C TYR A 117 7.67 -0.94 6.47
N ARG A 118 7.24 -0.83 5.22
CA ARG A 118 6.38 0.25 4.74
C ARG A 118 5.28 -0.32 3.88
N LEU A 119 4.07 0.19 4.10
CA LEU A 119 2.96 0.01 3.18
C LEU A 119 3.15 0.97 2.01
N ASP A 120 3.04 0.49 0.77
CA ASP A 120 3.22 1.36 -0.40
C ASP A 120 2.19 2.49 -0.39
N VAL A 121 0.90 2.16 -0.35
CA VAL A 121 -0.18 3.16 -0.28
C VAL A 121 -1.32 2.67 0.61
N VAL A 122 -1.91 3.57 1.40
CA VAL A 122 -3.18 3.35 2.10
C VAL A 122 -4.17 4.42 1.67
N VAL A 123 -5.33 3.99 1.15
CA VAL A 123 -6.41 4.85 0.68
C VAL A 123 -7.53 4.90 1.71
N GLN A 124 -7.99 6.11 2.02
CA GLN A 124 -9.04 6.40 3.01
C GLN A 124 -8.82 5.76 4.39
N ASN A 125 -7.58 5.38 4.73
CA ASN A 125 -7.24 4.67 5.96
C ASN A 125 -7.99 3.32 6.11
N GLU A 126 -8.41 2.72 4.99
CA GLU A 126 -9.25 1.51 4.94
C GLU A 126 -8.69 0.45 3.99
N LEU A 127 -8.14 0.89 2.85
CA LEU A 127 -7.67 0.02 1.77
C LEU A 127 -6.15 0.10 1.61
N VAL A 128 -5.45 -1.01 1.77
CA VAL A 128 -4.01 -1.11 1.52
C VAL A 128 -3.75 -1.48 0.06
N LEU A 129 -2.80 -0.80 -0.57
CA LEU A 129 -2.31 -1.15 -1.91
C LEU A 129 -0.86 -1.57 -1.81
N GLU A 130 -0.53 -2.69 -2.44
CA GLU A 130 0.84 -3.18 -2.66
C GLU A 130 1.10 -3.17 -4.16
N VAL A 131 2.14 -2.48 -4.60
CA VAL A 131 2.50 -2.33 -6.01
C VAL A 131 3.62 -3.31 -6.36
N LYS A 132 3.45 -4.01 -7.49
CA LYS A 132 4.48 -4.88 -8.06
C LYS A 132 4.68 -4.61 -9.54
N ALA A 133 5.88 -4.89 -10.02
CA ALA A 133 6.25 -4.83 -11.43
C ALA A 133 7.13 -6.04 -11.79
N VAL A 134 6.60 -7.24 -11.56
CA VAL A 134 7.34 -8.52 -11.67
C VAL A 134 6.66 -9.47 -12.64
N GLU A 135 7.44 -10.30 -13.34
CA GLU A 135 6.91 -11.26 -14.32
C GLU A 135 5.80 -12.15 -13.75
N ARG A 136 5.97 -12.60 -12.50
CA ARG A 136 4.99 -13.46 -11.84
C ARG A 136 4.82 -13.08 -10.37
N LEU A 137 3.55 -12.98 -9.95
CA LEU A 137 3.21 -12.95 -8.54
C LEU A 137 3.45 -14.32 -7.90
N LEU A 138 4.35 -14.35 -6.92
CA LEU A 138 4.67 -15.53 -6.13
C LEU A 138 3.84 -15.54 -4.83
N PRO A 139 3.62 -16.72 -4.20
CA PRO A 139 2.87 -16.82 -2.95
C PRO A 139 3.42 -15.93 -1.81
N ILE A 140 4.72 -15.60 -1.84
CA ILE A 140 5.32 -14.70 -0.86
C ILE A 140 4.77 -13.26 -0.95
N HIS A 141 4.36 -12.80 -2.14
CA HIS A 141 3.73 -11.49 -2.30
C HIS A 141 2.33 -11.46 -1.68
N ASP A 142 1.57 -12.56 -1.83
CA ASP A 142 0.28 -12.71 -1.16
C ASP A 142 0.45 -12.73 0.37
N ALA A 143 1.46 -13.47 0.88
CA ALA A 143 1.78 -13.51 2.30
C ALA A 143 2.23 -12.15 2.85
N GLN A 144 2.96 -11.35 2.05
CA GLN A 144 3.40 -10.00 2.40
C GLN A 144 2.20 -9.08 2.65
N ILE A 145 1.26 -8.98 1.70
CA ILE A 145 0.09 -8.13 1.87
C ILE A 145 -0.82 -8.60 3.01
N LEU A 146 -1.00 -9.92 3.19
CA LEU A 146 -1.73 -10.45 4.34
C LEU A 146 -1.09 -10.07 5.68
N SER A 147 0.25 -10.10 5.76
CA SER A 147 0.99 -9.65 6.95
C SER A 147 0.76 -8.18 7.22
N TYR A 148 0.73 -7.35 6.18
CA TYR A 148 0.46 -5.92 6.26
C TYR A 148 -0.95 -5.61 6.77
N LEU A 149 -1.96 -6.33 6.27
CA LEU A 149 -3.32 -6.20 6.75
C LEU A 149 -3.44 -6.56 8.24
N GLN A 150 -2.85 -7.69 8.65
CA GLN A 150 -2.89 -8.16 10.05
C GLN A 150 -2.16 -7.21 11.00
N LEU A 151 -0.94 -6.80 10.66
CA LEU A 151 -0.12 -5.92 11.50
C LEU A 151 -0.66 -4.49 11.55
N GLY A 152 -1.22 -4.01 10.44
CA GLY A 152 -1.77 -2.66 10.32
C GLY A 152 -3.21 -2.51 10.81
N GLY A 153 -3.90 -3.63 11.06
CA GLY A 153 -5.32 -3.63 11.44
C GLY A 153 -6.26 -3.23 10.30
N TYR A 154 -5.85 -3.46 9.04
CA TYR A 154 -6.66 -3.19 7.86
C TYR A 154 -7.42 -4.45 7.44
N LYS A 155 -8.63 -4.27 6.89
CA LYS A 155 -9.49 -5.39 6.48
C LYS A 155 -9.34 -5.77 5.02
N THR A 156 -8.92 -4.85 4.16
CA THR A 156 -8.92 -5.05 2.70
C THR A 156 -7.61 -4.57 2.10
N GLY A 157 -7.08 -5.36 1.17
CA GLY A 157 -5.88 -5.04 0.41
C GLY A 157 -6.01 -5.38 -1.07
N LEU A 158 -5.30 -4.61 -1.91
CA LEU A 158 -5.09 -4.90 -3.32
C LEU A 158 -3.60 -5.09 -3.60
N LEU A 159 -3.27 -6.21 -4.23
CA LEU A 159 -1.97 -6.44 -4.84
C LEU A 159 -2.08 -6.14 -6.33
N LEU A 160 -1.30 -5.18 -6.81
CA LEU A 160 -1.37 -4.64 -8.17
C LEU A 160 -0.07 -4.94 -8.92
N ASN A 161 -0.07 -5.92 -9.81
CA ASN A 161 1.08 -6.21 -10.67
C ASN A 161 0.97 -5.51 -12.03
N PHE A 162 1.76 -4.48 -12.24
CA PHE A 162 1.81 -3.69 -13.48
C PHE A 162 2.57 -4.37 -14.61
N HIS A 163 3.33 -5.44 -14.34
CA HIS A 163 3.97 -6.25 -15.37
C HIS A 163 2.99 -7.26 -15.97
N THR A 164 1.96 -6.76 -16.64
CA THR A 164 0.93 -7.55 -17.32
C THR A 164 0.51 -6.88 -18.63
N ILE A 165 -0.02 -7.66 -19.58
CA ILE A 165 -0.59 -7.10 -20.83
C ILE A 165 -1.89 -6.36 -20.53
N VAL A 166 -2.71 -6.92 -19.65
CA VAL A 166 -3.96 -6.33 -19.18
C VAL A 166 -3.88 -6.25 -17.65
N LEU A 167 -3.96 -5.05 -17.08
CA LEU A 167 -3.79 -4.87 -15.64
C LEU A 167 -4.76 -5.73 -14.81
N LYS A 168 -5.97 -5.97 -15.30
CA LYS A 168 -6.98 -6.79 -14.62
C LYS A 168 -6.46 -8.17 -14.22
N ASP A 169 -5.57 -8.77 -15.02
CA ASP A 169 -4.97 -10.08 -14.73
C ASP A 169 -3.89 -10.01 -13.65
N GLY A 170 -3.37 -8.81 -13.38
CA GLY A 170 -2.39 -8.51 -12.35
C GLY A 170 -2.98 -8.05 -11.02
N ILE A 171 -4.32 -7.99 -10.88
CA ILE A 171 -4.99 -7.53 -9.67
C ILE A 171 -5.41 -8.72 -8.82
N ARG A 172 -5.04 -8.72 -7.53
CA ARG A 172 -5.56 -9.64 -6.53
C ARG A 172 -6.13 -8.86 -5.35
N ARG A 173 -7.32 -9.26 -4.89
CA ARG A 173 -7.99 -8.67 -3.73
C ARG A 173 -7.91 -9.62 -2.54
N PHE A 174 -7.61 -9.07 -1.37
CA PHE A 174 -7.56 -9.79 -0.10
C PHE A 174 -8.52 -9.15 0.89
N VAL A 175 -9.19 -10.00 1.67
CA VAL A 175 -10.10 -9.59 2.76
C VAL A 175 -9.79 -10.46 3.98
N LEU A 176 -9.61 -9.84 5.16
CA LEU A 176 -9.43 -10.50 6.45
C LEU A 176 -10.72 -10.59 7.26
#